data_AF-A0A0F9FZR8-F1
#
_entry.id   AF-A0A0F9FZR8-F1
#
_cell.length_a   1.000
_cell.length_b   1.000
_cell.length_c   1.000
_cell.angle_alpha   90.00
_cell.angle_beta   90.00
_cell.angle_gamma   90.00
#
_symmetry.space_group_name_H-M   'P 1'
#
loop_
_entity.id
_entity.type
_entity.pdbx_description
1 polymer ?
#
loop_
_entity_poly.entity_id
_entity_poly.type
_entity_poly.pdbx_seq_one_letter_code
_entity_poly.pdbx_strand_id
1 'polypeptide(L)'
;GVNKMMFIGMLFIIGVVFFVIISGIVTDQTDLTARTESGLSYNHTISITLANIPVNEITSFVDNASGVALVEGTNYTLDRVNGIISNQTGNVIANGTTGEDRRYNITYNSEPAGFIEPGTNRTIIVIIPLLFLVALILFVFAAQAKGGKNK
;
A
#
# COMPACT_ATOMS: atom_id res chain seq x y z
N GLY A 1 -11.84 37.76 -26.87
CA GLY A 1 -10.55 37.07 -27.04
C GLY A 1 -9.94 36.68 -25.71
N VAL A 2 -9.68 37.65 -24.83
CA VAL A 2 -8.89 37.47 -23.60
C VAL A 2 -9.60 36.65 -22.51
N ASN A 3 -10.90 36.89 -22.25
CA ASN A 3 -11.63 36.14 -21.21
C ASN A 3 -11.76 34.63 -21.49
N LYS A 4 -11.84 34.23 -22.77
CA LYS A 4 -11.88 32.79 -23.12
C LYS A 4 -10.53 32.12 -22.89
N MET A 5 -9.43 32.77 -23.23
CA MET A 5 -8.09 32.23 -22.97
C MET A 5 -7.77 32.16 -21.48
N MET A 6 -8.14 33.18 -20.72
CA MET A 6 -7.98 33.19 -19.25
C MET A 6 -8.80 32.07 -18.59
N PHE A 7 -10.05 31.88 -19.02
CA PHE A 7 -10.92 30.82 -18.52
C PHE A 7 -10.37 29.41 -18.82
N ILE A 8 -9.86 29.20 -20.04
CA ILE A 8 -9.25 27.93 -20.45
C ILE A 8 -7.96 27.66 -19.66
N GLY A 9 -7.10 28.66 -19.46
CA GLY A 9 -5.89 28.52 -18.65
C GLY A 9 -6.21 28.19 -17.19
N MET A 10 -7.26 28.78 -16.63
CA MET A 10 -7.72 28.50 -15.27
C MET A 10 -8.23 27.05 -15.13
N LEU A 11 -9.01 26.57 -16.10
CA LEU A 11 -9.47 25.17 -16.13
C LEU A 11 -8.29 24.18 -16.24
N PHE A 12 -7.27 24.51 -17.03
CA PHE A 12 -6.07 23.69 -17.15
C PHE A 12 -5.33 23.57 -15.81
N ILE A 13 -5.09 24.70 -15.12
CA ILE A 13 -4.42 24.70 -13.81
C ILE A 13 -5.22 23.86 -12.81
N ILE A 14 -6.54 24.05 -12.75
CA ILE A 14 -7.43 23.26 -11.88
C ILE A 14 -7.31 21.77 -12.20
N GLY A 15 -7.35 21.40 -13.48
CA GLY A 15 -7.21 20.00 -13.91
C GLY A 15 -5.87 19.36 -13.50
N VAL A 16 -4.77 20.09 -13.64
CA VAL A 16 -3.43 19.63 -13.21
C VAL A 16 -3.36 19.46 -11.69
N VAL A 17 -3.93 20.40 -10.92
CA VAL A 17 -3.96 20.31 -9.46
C VAL A 17 -4.76 19.08 -9.00
N PHE A 18 -5.96 18.86 -9.57
CA PHE A 18 -6.74 17.66 -9.27
C PHE A 18 -6.01 16.37 -9.63
N PHE A 19 -5.31 16.35 -10.78
CA PHE A 19 -4.52 15.19 -11.19
C PHE A 19 -3.44 14.86 -10.15
N VAL A 20 -2.66 15.85 -9.69
CA VAL A 20 -1.60 15.63 -8.70
C VAL A 20 -2.17 15.10 -7.39
N ILE A 21 -3.27 15.68 -6.91
CA ILE A 21 -3.93 15.27 -5.66
C ILE A 21 -4.44 13.83 -5.76
N ILE A 22 -5.19 13.50 -6.82
CA ILE A 22 -5.75 12.16 -7.02
C ILE A 22 -4.63 11.13 -7.20
N SER A 23 -3.60 11.45 -7.99
CA SER A 23 -2.45 10.57 -8.19
C SER A 23 -1.71 10.27 -6.88
N GLY A 24 -1.52 11.26 -6.01
CA GLY A 24 -0.93 11.07 -4.69
C GLY A 24 -1.78 10.14 -3.81
N ILE A 25 -3.08 10.44 -3.68
CA ILE A 25 -4.01 9.63 -2.88
C ILE A 25 -4.04 8.17 -3.35
N VAL A 26 -4.04 7.94 -4.66
CA VAL A 26 -4.05 6.57 -5.22
C VAL A 26 -2.75 5.84 -4.91
N THR A 27 -1.62 6.53 -5.01
CA THR A 27 -0.32 5.91 -4.71
C THR A 27 -0.29 5.43 -3.26
N ASP A 28 -0.69 6.30 -2.32
CA ASP A 28 -0.75 5.98 -0.89
C ASP A 28 -1.74 4.85 -0.56
N GLN A 29 -2.78 4.67 -1.36
CA GLN A 29 -3.77 3.59 -1.22
C GLN A 29 -3.38 2.29 -1.92
N THR A 30 -2.29 2.25 -2.68
CA THR A 30 -1.86 1.05 -3.43
C THR A 30 -0.54 0.49 -2.96
N ASP A 31 0.20 1.24 -2.15
CA ASP A 31 1.49 0.81 -1.62
C ASP A 31 1.30 0.04 -0.31
N LEU A 32 1.96 -1.12 -0.23
CA LEU A 32 2.02 -1.86 1.02
C LEU A 32 2.80 -1.05 2.05
N THR A 33 2.25 -0.91 3.24
CA THR A 33 2.91 -0.21 4.34
C THR A 33 3.70 -1.21 5.18
N ALA A 34 5.00 -0.98 5.31
CA ALA A 34 5.84 -1.73 6.22
C ALA A 34 5.53 -1.35 7.67
N ARG A 35 5.28 -2.35 8.51
CA ARG A 35 5.04 -2.22 9.95
C ARG A 35 6.04 -3.07 10.71
N THR A 36 6.40 -2.61 11.90
CA THR A 36 7.24 -3.39 12.82
C THR A 36 6.56 -3.45 14.18
N GLU A 37 6.37 -4.66 14.68
CA GLU A 37 5.90 -4.93 16.03
C GLU A 37 7.02 -5.61 16.80
N SER A 38 7.33 -5.08 17.98
CA SER A 38 8.43 -5.54 18.81
C SER A 38 7.94 -6.04 20.15
N GLY A 39 8.61 -7.05 20.70
CA GLY A 39 8.25 -7.56 22.02
C GLY A 39 7.00 -8.43 22.04
N LEU A 40 6.56 -8.89 20.86
CA LEU A 40 5.39 -9.77 20.75
C LEU A 40 5.68 -11.08 21.46
N SER A 41 4.80 -11.46 22.37
CA SER A 41 4.94 -12.68 23.15
C SER A 41 4.06 -13.76 22.55
N TYR A 42 4.55 -15.00 22.59
CA TYR A 42 3.75 -16.15 22.18
C TYR A 42 2.66 -16.39 23.23
N ASN A 43 1.40 -16.17 22.87
CA ASN A 43 0.30 -16.51 23.77
C ASN A 43 0.18 -18.03 23.75
N HIS A 44 0.44 -18.68 24.89
CA HIS A 44 0.64 -20.12 25.12
C HIS A 44 -0.35 -21.13 24.47
N THR A 45 -1.30 -20.66 23.67
CA THR A 45 -2.31 -21.39 22.90
C THR A 45 -1.96 -21.61 21.42
N ILE A 46 -0.77 -21.19 20.95
CA ILE A 46 -0.10 -21.58 19.68
C ILE A 46 0.16 -20.42 18.68
N SER A 47 -0.23 -19.18 18.98
CA SER A 47 -0.12 -18.08 18.02
C SER A 47 0.38 -16.74 18.55
N ILE A 48 0.90 -15.94 17.62
CA ILE A 48 1.16 -14.49 17.76
C ILE A 48 0.14 -13.80 16.87
N THR A 49 -0.69 -12.93 17.45
CA THR A 49 -1.59 -12.07 16.69
C THR A 49 -0.88 -10.74 16.49
N LEU A 50 -0.72 -10.34 15.23
CA LEU A 50 -0.31 -8.98 14.87
C LEU A 50 -1.49 -8.02 15.14
N ALA A 51 -1.44 -6.76 14.72
CA ALA A 51 -2.48 -5.75 14.98
C ALA A 51 -3.92 -6.04 14.45
N ASN A 52 -4.30 -7.32 14.23
CA ASN A 52 -5.58 -7.81 13.70
C ASN A 52 -5.94 -7.14 12.36
N ILE A 53 -4.93 -7.03 11.51
CA ILE A 53 -5.00 -6.47 10.17
C ILE A 53 -4.52 -7.52 9.17
N PRO A 54 -4.95 -7.42 7.91
CA PRO A 54 -4.39 -8.23 6.84
C PRO A 54 -2.87 -8.03 6.72
N VAL A 55 -2.16 -9.13 6.53
CA VAL A 55 -0.71 -9.16 6.35
C VAL A 55 -0.41 -9.84 5.03
N ASN A 56 0.22 -9.14 4.12
CA ASN A 56 0.55 -9.67 2.81
C ASN A 56 1.78 -10.57 2.90
N GLU A 57 2.81 -10.10 3.60
CA GLU A 57 4.11 -10.75 3.72
C GLU A 57 4.81 -10.34 5.02
N ILE A 58 5.50 -11.29 5.65
CA ILE A 58 6.45 -11.01 6.72
C ILE A 58 7.84 -10.89 6.08
N THR A 59 8.45 -9.73 6.20
CA THR A 59 9.79 -9.44 5.65
C THR A 59 10.91 -9.73 6.65
N SER A 60 10.59 -9.73 7.95
CA SER A 60 11.51 -10.11 9.01
C SER A 60 10.74 -10.66 10.19
N PHE A 61 11.21 -11.78 10.75
CA PHE A 61 10.68 -12.33 11.98
C PHE A 61 11.84 -12.87 12.78
N VAL A 62 12.15 -12.25 13.90
CA VAL A 62 13.34 -12.55 14.69
C VAL A 62 12.93 -12.93 16.10
N ASP A 63 13.51 -14.03 16.59
CA ASP A 63 13.51 -14.37 18.02
C ASP A 63 14.51 -13.48 18.75
N ASN A 64 14.04 -12.66 19.70
CA ASN A 64 14.89 -11.72 20.42
C ASN A 64 15.89 -12.42 21.37
N ALA A 65 15.61 -13.66 21.78
CA ALA A 65 16.50 -14.42 22.66
C ALA A 65 17.70 -15.00 21.90
N SER A 66 17.47 -15.51 20.69
CA SER A 66 18.50 -16.19 19.89
C SER A 66 19.07 -15.33 18.75
N GLY A 67 18.40 -14.23 18.39
CA GLY A 67 18.73 -13.42 17.21
C GLY A 67 18.47 -14.12 15.89
N VAL A 68 17.83 -15.30 15.90
CA VAL A 68 17.59 -16.12 14.71
C VAL A 68 16.39 -15.59 13.93
N ALA A 69 16.56 -15.45 12.62
CA ALA A 69 15.48 -15.19 11.69
C ALA A 69 14.65 -16.46 11.46
N LEU A 70 13.34 -16.33 11.61
CA LEU A 70 12.34 -17.37 11.41
C LEU A 70 11.76 -17.25 10.00
N VAL A 71 11.47 -18.40 9.39
CA VAL A 71 11.04 -18.50 8.00
C VAL A 71 9.66 -19.15 7.89
N GLU A 72 8.78 -18.55 7.09
CA GLU A 72 7.44 -19.10 6.80
C GLU A 72 7.54 -20.49 6.18
N GLY A 73 6.66 -21.40 6.57
CA GLY A 73 6.63 -22.80 6.12
C GLY A 73 7.66 -23.71 6.80
N THR A 74 8.67 -23.16 7.47
CA THR A 74 9.67 -23.93 8.23
C THR A 74 9.47 -23.79 9.74
N ASN A 75 9.24 -22.56 10.22
CA ASN A 75 9.07 -22.25 11.63
C ASN A 75 7.63 -21.85 11.98
N TYR A 76 6.90 -21.29 11.01
CA TYR A 76 5.55 -20.77 11.24
C TYR A 76 4.68 -20.81 9.99
N THR A 77 3.38 -20.66 10.17
CA THR A 77 2.42 -20.34 9.12
C THR A 77 1.79 -18.98 9.41
N LEU A 78 1.43 -18.26 8.34
CA LEU A 78 0.78 -16.97 8.43
C LEU A 78 -0.65 -17.06 7.88
N ASP A 79 -1.63 -16.82 8.75
CA ASP A 79 -2.97 -16.41 8.34
C ASP A 79 -2.92 -14.94 7.95
N ARG A 80 -2.88 -14.70 6.65
CA ARG A 80 -2.79 -13.38 6.03
C ARG A 80 -4.03 -12.52 6.25
N VAL A 81 -5.18 -13.13 6.54
CA VAL A 81 -6.45 -12.38 6.69
C VAL A 81 -6.51 -11.71 8.06
N ASN A 82 -6.18 -12.47 9.10
CA ASN A 82 -6.28 -12.02 10.48
C ASN A 82 -4.94 -11.57 11.07
N GLY A 83 -3.85 -11.69 10.31
CA GLY A 83 -2.50 -11.39 10.78
C GLY A 83 -2.08 -12.34 11.91
N ILE A 84 -2.51 -13.60 11.86
CA ILE A 84 -2.21 -14.59 12.90
C ILE A 84 -1.04 -15.44 12.43
N ILE A 85 0.02 -15.44 13.22
CA ILE A 85 1.18 -16.31 13.04
C ILE A 85 0.98 -17.51 13.94
N SER A 86 0.98 -18.71 13.36
CA SER A 86 0.86 -19.95 14.11
C SER A 86 2.17 -20.73 14.01
N ASN A 87 2.57 -21.35 15.12
CA ASN A 87 3.73 -22.23 15.12
C ASN A 87 3.46 -23.49 14.31
N GLN A 88 4.43 -23.95 13.52
CA GLN A 88 4.35 -25.28 12.95
C GLN A 88 4.76 -26.32 13.98
N THR A 89 3.91 -27.33 14.16
CA THR A 89 4.11 -28.42 15.12
C THR A 89 5.49 -29.05 14.93
N GLY A 90 6.36 -28.90 15.93
CA GLY A 90 7.70 -29.49 15.94
C GLY A 90 8.87 -28.55 15.66
N ASN A 91 8.68 -27.25 15.37
CA ASN A 91 9.81 -26.40 15.02
C ASN A 91 9.68 -24.92 15.47
N VAL A 92 10.40 -24.60 16.54
CA VAL A 92 11.06 -23.30 16.82
C VAL A 92 10.27 -22.20 17.54
N ILE A 93 9.01 -21.87 17.22
CA ILE A 93 8.31 -20.79 17.99
C ILE A 93 8.02 -21.22 19.45
N ALA A 94 7.99 -22.52 19.72
CA ALA A 94 7.79 -23.10 21.05
C ALA A 94 8.99 -23.90 21.61
N ASN A 95 10.18 -23.85 20.97
CA ASN A 95 11.39 -24.50 21.52
C ASN A 95 12.12 -23.65 22.57
N GLY A 96 11.52 -22.54 22.99
CA GLY A 96 11.80 -22.01 24.32
C GLY A 96 11.05 -22.91 25.27
N THR A 97 11.77 -23.63 26.13
CA THR A 97 11.22 -24.22 27.36
C THR A 97 10.06 -23.37 27.84
N THR A 98 8.91 -24.01 28.08
CA THR A 98 7.57 -23.48 28.38
C THR A 98 7.47 -22.51 29.58
N GLY A 99 8.57 -21.87 30.00
CA GLY A 99 8.66 -20.91 31.08
C GLY A 99 9.55 -19.68 30.82
N GLU A 100 10.05 -19.42 29.60
CA GLU A 100 10.72 -18.15 29.29
C GLU A 100 9.83 -17.25 28.41
N ASP A 101 9.70 -15.98 28.81
CA ASP A 101 9.03 -14.90 28.07
C ASP A 101 9.75 -14.64 26.73
N ARG A 102 9.61 -15.56 25.78
CA ARG A 102 10.16 -15.39 24.43
C ARG A 102 9.42 -14.26 23.73
N ARG A 103 10.20 -13.26 23.35
CA ARG A 103 9.73 -12.07 22.63
C ARG A 103 10.24 -12.09 21.21
N TYR A 104 9.39 -11.64 20.31
CA TYR A 104 9.68 -11.62 18.89
C TYR A 104 9.54 -10.20 18.34
N ASN A 105 10.40 -9.90 17.36
CA ASN A 105 10.29 -8.70 16.55
C ASN A 105 9.88 -9.11 15.15
N ILE A 106 8.80 -8.52 14.65
CA ILE A 106 8.18 -8.91 13.39
C ILE A 106 7.99 -7.67 12.54
N THR A 107 8.62 -7.66 11.36
CA THR A 107 8.41 -6.67 10.32
C THR A 107 7.61 -7.31 9.20
N TYR A 108 6.54 -6.65 8.80
CA TYR A 108 5.62 -7.17 7.81
C TYR A 108 5.01 -6.05 6.97
N ASN A 109 4.58 -6.41 5.77
CA ASN A 109 3.87 -5.55 4.85
C ASN A 109 2.37 -5.79 5.01
N SER A 110 1.62 -4.71 5.19
CA SER A 110 0.17 -4.74 5.33
C SER A 110 -0.46 -3.72 4.41
N GLU A 111 -1.72 -3.97 4.08
CA GLU A 111 -2.57 -3.04 3.37
C GLU A 111 -2.89 -1.81 4.25
N PRO A 112 -2.70 -0.57 3.76
CA PRO A 112 -3.18 0.62 4.43
C PRO A 112 -4.72 0.66 4.47
N ALA A 113 -5.28 1.51 5.34
CA ALA A 113 -6.72 1.71 5.39
C ALA A 113 -7.21 2.28 4.04
N GLY A 114 -8.21 1.62 3.44
CA GLY A 114 -8.72 1.99 2.11
C GLY A 114 -7.84 1.52 0.96
N PHE A 115 -7.10 0.42 1.15
CA PHE A 115 -6.26 -0.18 0.10
C PHE A 115 -7.05 -0.50 -1.17
N ILE A 116 -6.43 -0.22 -2.31
CA ILE A 116 -6.97 -0.48 -3.64
C ILE A 116 -6.01 -1.42 -4.36
N GLU A 117 -6.53 -2.57 -4.78
CA GLU A 117 -5.70 -3.60 -5.41
C GLU A 117 -5.00 -3.10 -6.69
N PRO A 118 -3.67 -3.30 -6.85
CA PRO A 118 -2.89 -2.71 -7.93
C PRO A 118 -3.29 -3.15 -9.36
N GLY A 119 -3.93 -4.30 -9.52
CA GLY A 119 -4.09 -4.99 -10.80
C GLY A 119 -5.21 -4.48 -11.72
N THR A 120 -6.36 -4.10 -11.15
CA THR A 120 -7.55 -3.72 -11.96
C THR A 120 -8.01 -2.29 -11.67
N ASN A 121 -7.83 -1.83 -10.43
CA ASN A 121 -8.35 -0.53 -10.00
C ASN A 121 -7.36 0.63 -10.25
N ARG A 122 -6.04 0.38 -10.34
CA ARG A 122 -5.06 1.42 -10.76
C ARG A 122 -5.32 1.93 -12.17
N THR A 123 -5.75 1.06 -13.08
CA THR A 123 -6.12 1.43 -14.45
C THR A 123 -7.24 2.46 -14.43
N ILE A 124 -8.29 2.26 -13.65
CA ILE A 124 -9.42 3.19 -13.61
C ILE A 124 -9.01 4.51 -12.93
N ILE A 125 -8.31 4.47 -11.80
CA ILE A 125 -8.11 5.68 -10.99
C ILE A 125 -6.89 6.50 -11.44
N VAL A 126 -5.88 5.91 -12.09
CA VAL A 126 -4.72 6.66 -12.63
C VAL A 126 -4.89 6.98 -14.12
N ILE A 127 -5.41 6.04 -14.91
CA ILE A 127 -5.48 6.23 -16.37
C ILE A 127 -6.65 7.13 -16.75
N ILE A 128 -7.79 7.11 -16.03
CA ILE A 128 -8.90 8.03 -16.36
C ILE A 128 -8.50 9.49 -16.16
N PRO A 129 -7.87 9.92 -15.04
CA PRO A 129 -7.38 11.29 -14.91
C PRO A 129 -6.30 11.66 -15.93
N LEU A 130 -5.40 10.73 -16.27
CA LEU A 130 -4.37 10.96 -17.29
C LEU A 130 -5.00 11.15 -18.68
N LEU A 131 -5.96 10.30 -19.05
CA LEU A 131 -6.71 10.44 -20.31
C LEU A 131 -7.53 11.72 -20.33
N PHE A 132 -8.11 12.13 -19.19
CA PHE A 132 -8.81 13.40 -19.06
C PHE A 132 -7.85 14.59 -19.27
N LEU A 133 -6.65 14.56 -18.68
CA LEU A 133 -5.62 15.58 -18.89
C LEU A 133 -5.18 15.65 -20.35
N VAL A 134 -4.92 14.50 -20.99
CA VAL A 134 -4.57 14.43 -22.42
C VAL A 134 -5.71 14.98 -23.29
N ALA A 135 -6.96 14.61 -23.01
CA ALA A 135 -8.12 15.15 -23.71
C ALA A 135 -8.25 16.67 -23.52
N LEU A 136 -7.96 17.19 -22.33
CA LEU A 136 -7.99 18.61 -22.03
C LEU A 136 -6.88 19.37 -22.78
N ILE A 137 -5.66 18.81 -22.84
CA ILE A 137 -4.55 19.33 -23.65
C ILE A 137 -4.94 19.38 -25.13
N LEU A 138 -5.45 18.27 -25.68
CA LEU A 138 -5.89 18.19 -27.07
C LEU A 138 -7.01 19.21 -27.36
N PHE A 139 -7.96 19.38 -26.45
CA PHE A 139 -9.03 20.36 -26.57
C PHE A 139 -8.49 21.80 -26.62
N VAL A 140 -7.51 22.13 -25.77
CA VAL A 140 -6.86 23.45 -25.79
C VAL A 140 -6.13 23.71 -27.10
N PHE A 141 -5.37 22.74 -27.62
CA PHE A 141 -4.69 22.87 -28.92
C PHE A 141 -5.68 22.98 -30.09
N ALA A 142 -6.73 22.17 -30.11
CA ALA A 142 -7.78 22.22 -31.13
C ALA A 142 -8.55 23.56 -31.12
N ALA A 143 -8.82 24.11 -29.94
CA ALA A 143 -9.44 25.42 -29.79
C ALA A 143 -8.56 26.57 -30.32
N GLN A 144 -7.23 26.45 -30.17
CA GLN A 144 -6.28 27.44 -30.71
C GLN A 144 -6.15 27.37 -32.24
N ALA A 145 -6.17 26.17 -32.82
CA ALA A 145 -6.06 25.97 -34.28
C ALA A 145 -7.23 26.58 -35.08
N LYS A 146 -8.43 26.69 -34.48
CA LYS A 146 -9.63 27.22 -35.15
C LYS A 146 -9.73 28.75 -35.13
N GLY A 147 -8.88 29.44 -34.38
CA GLY A 147 -8.86 30.92 -34.30
C GLY A 147 -7.99 31.60 -35.37
N GLY A 148 -7.25 30.84 -36.19
CA GLY A 148 -6.23 31.36 -37.11
C GLY A 148 -6.67 31.73 -38.52
N LYS A 149 -7.95 31.55 -38.89
CA LYS A 149 -8.46 32.01 -40.20
C LYS A 149 -9.36 33.22 -40.01
N ASN A 150 -8.73 34.39 -39.85
CA ASN A 150 -9.30 35.69 -40.18
C ASN A 150 -8.20 36.74 -40.08
N LYS A 151 -7.25 36.70 -41.02
CA LYS A 151 -6.62 37.87 -41.65
C LYS A 151 -6.16 37.47 -43.04
#